data_AF-Q8ERL2-F1
#
_entry.id   AF-Q8ERL2-F1
#
_cell.length_a   1.000
_cell.length_b   1.000
_cell.length_c   1.000
_cell.angle_alpha   90.00
_cell.angle_beta   90.00
_cell.angle_gamma   90.00
#
_symmetry.space_group_name_H-M   'P 1'
#
loop_
_entity.id
_entity.type
_entity.pdbx_description
1 polymer ?
#
loop_
_entity_poly.entity_id
_entity_poly.type
_entity_poly.pdbx_seq_one_letter_code
_entity_poly.pdbx_strand_id
1 'polypeptide(L)'
;MSELHSITVTENILSNEDFSYKKDTLRKHVNNIQEQDDQFYKLIEDVIVGEDQKGKIVDSLQSESRLLQLHDVSIGLTLNYKINRVVTNFNEQVEDMKEQRLTITYENTPST
;
A
#
# COMPACT_ATOMS: atom_id res chain seq x y z
N MET A 1 50.39 25.74 16.30
CA MET A 1 49.02 25.24 16.41
C MET A 1 48.82 24.32 15.24
N SER A 2 48.45 23.07 15.49
CA SER A 2 48.15 22.11 14.44
C SER A 2 46.81 22.44 13.79
N GLU A 3 46.72 22.30 12.47
CA GLU A 3 45.48 22.53 11.73
C GLU A 3 44.55 21.32 11.88
N LEU A 4 43.41 21.53 12.56
CA LEU A 4 42.32 20.56 12.58
C LEU A 4 41.58 20.58 11.25
N HIS A 5 41.40 19.39 10.68
CA HIS A 5 40.67 19.16 9.45
C HIS A 5 39.40 18.36 9.77
N SER A 6 38.33 18.58 9.00
CA SER A 6 37.09 17.82 9.15
C SER A 6 36.59 17.32 7.80
N ILE A 7 36.03 16.11 7.79
CA ILE A 7 35.30 15.53 6.68
C ILE A 7 33.93 15.07 7.17
N THR A 8 32.88 15.34 6.40
CA THR A 8 31.53 14.82 6.68
C THR A 8 31.17 13.79 5.62
N VAL A 9 30.74 12.61 6.06
CA VAL A 9 30.24 11.52 5.21
C VAL A 9 28.80 11.17 5.61
N THR A 10 28.02 10.67 4.65
CA THR A 10 26.70 10.07 4.91
C THR A 10 26.85 8.57 4.79
N GLU A 11 26.51 7.84 5.84
CA GLU A 11 26.63 6.38 5.89
C GLU A 11 25.26 5.77 6.23
N ASN A 12 25.00 4.59 5.67
CA ASN A 12 23.83 3.80 6.02
C ASN A 12 24.16 2.93 7.23
N ILE A 13 23.47 3.15 8.35
CA ILE A 13 23.78 2.52 9.64
C ILE A 13 23.10 1.17 9.86
N LEU A 14 22.13 0.79 9.00
CA LEU A 14 21.39 -0.46 9.09
C LEU A 14 21.27 -1.14 7.73
N SER A 15 21.07 -2.45 7.71
CA SER A 15 20.87 -3.17 6.45
C SER A 15 19.56 -2.76 5.76
N ASN A 16 19.59 -2.72 4.43
CA ASN A 16 18.38 -2.51 3.62
C ASN A 16 17.42 -3.69 3.81
N GLU A 17 16.13 -3.38 3.93
CA GLU A 17 15.07 -4.39 4.03
C GLU A 17 13.95 -4.00 3.06
N ASP A 18 13.47 -4.95 2.26
CA ASP A 18 12.34 -4.73 1.37
C ASP A 18 11.03 -5.18 2.02
N PHE A 19 10.14 -4.23 2.29
CA PHE A 19 8.83 -4.51 2.87
C PHE A 19 7.74 -4.78 1.82
N SER A 20 8.11 -5.10 0.58
CA SER A 20 7.14 -5.41 -0.49
C SER A 20 6.19 -6.56 -0.14
N TYR A 21 6.58 -7.50 0.73
CA TYR A 21 5.67 -8.54 1.24
C TYR A 21 4.40 -7.97 1.92
N LYS A 22 4.46 -6.75 2.47
CA LYS A 22 3.29 -6.07 3.04
C LYS A 22 2.24 -5.74 1.97
N LYS A 23 2.65 -5.53 0.71
CA LYS A 23 1.70 -5.35 -0.42
C LYS A 23 0.83 -6.59 -0.57
N ASP A 24 1.43 -7.76 -0.53
CA ASP A 24 0.70 -9.02 -0.72
C ASP A 24 -0.25 -9.30 0.45
N THR A 25 0.18 -9.03 1.68
CA THR A 25 -0.71 -9.12 2.85
C THR A 25 -1.92 -8.19 2.71
N LEU A 26 -1.71 -6.93 2.32
CA LEU A 26 -2.80 -5.97 2.15
C LEU A 26 -3.73 -6.34 0.97
N ARG A 27 -3.16 -6.80 -0.14
CA ARG A 27 -3.93 -7.28 -1.30
C ARG A 27 -4.77 -8.50 -0.96
N LYS A 28 -4.28 -9.40 -0.12
CA LYS A 28 -5.06 -10.55 0.36
C LYS A 28 -6.34 -10.09 1.07
N HIS A 29 -6.26 -9.04 1.87
CA HIS A 29 -7.46 -8.47 2.51
C HIS A 29 -8.44 -7.86 1.50
N VAL A 30 -7.93 -7.15 0.48
CA VAL A 30 -8.76 -6.62 -0.61
C VAL A 30 -9.46 -7.75 -1.36
N ASN A 31 -8.73 -8.79 -1.74
CA ASN A 31 -9.28 -9.94 -2.45
C ASN A 31 -10.34 -10.66 -1.61
N ASN A 32 -10.10 -10.86 -0.31
CA ASN A 32 -11.09 -11.46 0.57
C ASN A 32 -12.38 -10.62 0.64
N ILE A 33 -12.27 -9.28 0.67
CA ILE A 33 -13.46 -8.40 0.65
C ILE A 33 -14.19 -8.57 -0.68
N GLN A 34 -13.48 -8.54 -1.81
CA GLN A 34 -14.07 -8.73 -3.13
C GLN A 34 -14.79 -10.08 -3.27
N GLU A 35 -14.21 -11.16 -2.73
CA GLU A 35 -14.86 -12.48 -2.70
C GLU A 35 -16.16 -12.47 -1.88
N GLN A 36 -16.22 -11.72 -0.79
CA GLN A 36 -17.46 -11.56 -0.01
C GLN A 36 -18.49 -10.71 -0.74
N ASP A 37 -18.05 -9.63 -1.41
CA ASP A 37 -18.92 -8.77 -2.22
C ASP A 37 -19.54 -9.57 -3.38
N ASP A 38 -18.73 -10.37 -4.08
CA ASP A 38 -19.20 -11.24 -5.17
C ASP A 38 -20.24 -12.26 -4.67
N GLN A 39 -20.03 -12.85 -3.49
CA GLN A 39 -21.00 -13.75 -2.87
C GLN A 39 -22.30 -13.01 -2.51
N PHE A 40 -22.20 -11.79 -1.99
CA PHE A 40 -23.35 -10.96 -1.66
C PHE A 40 -24.17 -10.59 -2.89
N TYR A 41 -23.54 -10.13 -3.96
CA TYR A 41 -24.25 -9.78 -5.20
C TYR A 41 -24.88 -10.99 -5.87
N LYS A 42 -24.26 -12.16 -5.78
CA LYS A 42 -24.87 -13.41 -6.23
C LYS A 42 -26.14 -13.75 -5.45
N LEU A 43 -26.13 -13.57 -4.13
CA LEU A 43 -27.33 -13.76 -3.31
C LEU A 43 -28.45 -12.78 -3.68
N ILE A 44 -28.11 -11.52 -3.98
CA ILE A 44 -29.10 -10.54 -4.47
C ILE A 44 -29.70 -11.01 -5.80
N GLU A 45 -28.86 -11.45 -6.74
CA GLU A 45 -29.33 -11.93 -8.04
C GLU A 45 -30.21 -13.18 -7.89
N ASP A 46 -29.82 -14.13 -7.04
CA ASP A 46 -30.59 -15.35 -6.76
C ASP A 46 -31.96 -15.02 -6.15
N VAL A 47 -32.07 -14.01 -5.26
CA VAL A 47 -33.36 -13.57 -4.70
C VAL A 47 -34.23 -12.89 -5.75
N ILE A 48 -33.65 -12.02 -6.57
CA ILE A 48 -34.37 -11.29 -7.62
C ILE A 48 -34.89 -12.23 -8.71
N VAL A 49 -34.03 -13.12 -9.20
CA VAL A 49 -34.31 -13.99 -10.35
C VAL A 49 -35.02 -15.28 -9.91
N GLY A 50 -34.60 -15.87 -8.79
CA GLY A 50 -35.10 -17.16 -8.31
C GLY A 50 -36.56 -17.13 -7.84
N GLU A 51 -37.06 -15.96 -7.44
CA GLU A 51 -38.46 -15.80 -7.04
C GLU A 51 -39.38 -15.34 -8.21
N ASP A 52 -38.86 -15.23 -9.44
CA ASP A 52 -39.56 -14.73 -10.64
C ASP A 52 -40.32 -13.41 -10.35
N GLN A 53 -39.78 -12.60 -9.43
CA GLN A 53 -40.39 -11.35 -9.00
C GLN A 53 -40.34 -10.36 -10.17
N LYS A 54 -41.51 -9.89 -10.60
CA LYS A 54 -41.64 -8.96 -11.72
C LYS A 54 -42.24 -7.66 -11.21
N GLY A 55 -41.63 -6.53 -11.58
CA GLY A 55 -42.17 -5.21 -11.31
C GLY A 55 -41.10 -4.14 -11.14
N LYS A 56 -41.53 -2.87 -11.20
CA LYS A 56 -40.65 -1.70 -11.16
C LYS A 56 -39.69 -1.67 -9.96
N ILE A 57 -40.09 -2.24 -8.83
CA ILE A 57 -39.26 -2.33 -7.62
C ILE A 57 -38.09 -3.28 -7.85
N VAL A 58 -38.34 -4.44 -8.45
CA VAL A 58 -37.32 -5.45 -8.76
C VAL A 58 -36.34 -4.91 -9.81
N ASP A 59 -36.86 -4.27 -10.85
CA ASP A 59 -36.04 -3.63 -11.89
C ASP A 59 -35.11 -2.56 -11.29
N SER A 60 -35.63 -1.77 -10.34
CA SER A 60 -34.86 -0.74 -9.64
C SER A 60 -33.79 -1.37 -8.74
N LEU A 61 -34.13 -2.42 -8.00
CA LEU A 61 -33.20 -3.15 -7.12
C LEU A 61 -32.06 -3.79 -7.94
N GLN A 62 -32.37 -4.36 -9.10
CA GLN A 62 -31.37 -4.93 -10.00
C GLN A 62 -30.45 -3.85 -10.58
N SER A 63 -30.99 -2.67 -10.91
CA SER A 63 -30.19 -1.54 -11.38
C SER A 63 -29.24 -1.02 -10.29
N GLU A 64 -29.76 -0.78 -9.09
CA GLU A 64 -28.96 -0.26 -7.97
C GLU A 64 -27.89 -1.25 -7.52
N SER A 65 -28.20 -2.55 -7.43
CA SER A 65 -27.20 -3.58 -7.08
C SER A 65 -26.05 -3.64 -8.09
N ARG A 66 -26.32 -3.51 -9.39
CA ARG A 66 -25.26 -3.41 -10.41
C ARG A 66 -24.41 -2.15 -10.26
N LEU A 67 -25.03 -1.02 -9.93
CA LEU A 67 -24.29 0.23 -9.70
C LEU A 67 -23.39 0.13 -8.47
N LEU A 68 -23.87 -0.47 -7.38
CA LEU A 68 -23.09 -0.74 -6.19
C LEU A 68 -21.92 -1.70 -6.50
N GLN A 69 -22.17 -2.78 -7.24
CA GLN A 69 -21.11 -3.71 -7.64
C GLN A 69 -20.00 -3.02 -8.45
N LEU A 70 -20.36 -2.16 -9.42
CA LEU A 70 -19.38 -1.38 -10.19
C LEU A 70 -18.59 -0.40 -9.30
N HIS A 71 -19.26 0.24 -8.35
CA HIS A 71 -18.63 1.13 -7.38
C HIS A 71 -17.63 0.38 -6.50
N ASP A 72 -17.98 -0.81 -6.01
CA ASP A 72 -17.11 -1.60 -5.13
C ASP A 72 -15.89 -2.14 -5.88
N VAL A 73 -16.06 -2.55 -7.14
CA VAL A 73 -14.92 -2.88 -8.03
C VAL A 73 -13.97 -1.69 -8.19
N SER A 74 -14.51 -0.48 -8.39
CA SER A 74 -13.70 0.75 -8.48
C SER A 74 -12.95 1.07 -7.19
N ILE A 75 -13.58 0.85 -6.03
CA ILE A 75 -12.92 0.97 -4.72
C ILE A 75 -11.77 -0.04 -4.61
N GLY A 76 -12.00 -1.31 -4.98
CA GLY A 76 -10.98 -2.36 -4.95
C GLY A 76 -9.74 -2.01 -5.79
N LEU A 77 -9.95 -1.49 -7.01
CA LEU A 77 -8.86 -1.01 -7.87
C LEU A 77 -8.11 0.18 -7.24
N THR A 78 -8.84 1.12 -6.66
CA THR A 78 -8.25 2.29 -5.98
C THR A 78 -7.44 1.88 -4.75
N LEU A 79 -7.92 0.92 -3.97
CA LEU A 79 -7.21 0.36 -2.82
C LEU A 79 -5.91 -0.32 -3.24
N ASN A 80 -5.93 -1.11 -4.31
CA ASN A 80 -4.72 -1.75 -4.86
C ASN A 80 -3.64 -0.72 -5.25
N TYR A 81 -4.05 0.38 -5.89
CA TYR A 81 -3.13 1.48 -6.20
C TYR A 81 -2.57 2.14 -4.92
N LYS A 82 -3.45 2.43 -3.94
CA LYS A 82 -3.04 3.02 -2.66
C LYS A 82 -2.08 2.12 -1.88
N ILE A 83 -2.31 0.81 -1.87
CA ILE A 83 -1.41 -0.17 -1.24
C ILE A 83 -0.01 -0.06 -1.82
N ASN A 84 0.11 -0.03 -3.15
CA ASN A 84 1.42 0.11 -3.80
C ASN A 84 2.12 1.39 -3.37
N ARG A 85 1.40 2.52 -3.42
CA ARG A 85 1.95 3.83 -3.05
C ARG A 85 2.38 3.88 -1.59
N VAL A 86 1.54 3.41 -0.66
CA VAL A 86 1.84 3.46 0.77
C VAL A 86 3.04 2.58 1.11
N VAL A 87 3.15 1.38 0.56
CA VAL A 87 4.30 0.50 0.84
C VAL A 87 5.58 1.02 0.21
N THR A 88 5.53 1.57 -1.02
CA THR A 88 6.70 2.22 -1.62
C THR A 88 7.17 3.42 -0.79
N ASN A 89 6.24 4.31 -0.40
CA ASN A 89 6.57 5.45 0.46
C ASN A 89 7.11 5.02 1.83
N PHE A 90 6.65 3.89 2.37
CA PHE A 90 7.16 3.33 3.62
C PHE A 90 8.59 2.82 3.45
N ASN A 91 8.89 2.10 2.38
CA ASN A 91 10.25 1.67 2.06
C ASN A 91 11.19 2.89 2.00
N GLU A 92 10.81 3.93 1.24
CA GLU A 92 11.60 5.17 1.13
C GLU A 92 11.86 5.82 2.49
N GLN A 93 10.81 6.02 3.30
CA GLN A 93 10.95 6.60 4.64
C GLN A 93 11.85 5.78 5.55
N VAL A 94 11.76 4.45 5.48
CA VAL A 94 12.62 3.58 6.29
C VAL A 94 14.07 3.69 5.85
N GLU A 95 14.34 3.74 4.54
CA GLU A 95 15.71 3.92 4.04
C GLU A 95 16.28 5.29 4.39
N ASP A 96 15.50 6.37 4.25
CA ASP A 96 15.90 7.73 4.65
C ASP A 96 16.26 7.81 6.15
N MET A 97 15.53 7.07 7.00
CA MET A 97 15.80 7.02 8.44
C MET A 97 17.08 6.27 8.80
N LYS A 98 17.62 5.44 7.90
CA LYS A 98 18.86 4.68 8.11
C LYS A 98 20.10 5.46 7.68
N GLU A 99 19.94 6.61 7.02
CA GLU A 99 21.06 7.47 6.68
C GLU A 99 21.47 8.35 7.87
N GLN A 100 22.75 8.28 8.26
CA GLN A 100 23.29 9.14 9.31
C GLN A 100 24.50 9.93 8.78
N ARG A 101 24.51 11.24 9.09
CA ARG A 101 25.66 12.10 8.81
C ARG A 101 26.70 11.96 9.92
N LEU A 102 27.93 11.61 9.53
CA LEU A 102 29.07 11.46 10.42
C LEU A 102 30.12 12.50 10.05
N THR A 103 30.59 13.29 11.03
CA THR A 103 31.71 14.21 10.85
C THR A 103 32.92 13.67 11.58
N ILE A 104 33.99 13.43 10.83
CA ILE A 104 35.29 12.98 11.34
C ILE A 104 36.19 14.20 11.38
N THR A 105 36.76 14.50 12.55
CA THR A 105 37.76 15.57 12.73
C THR A 105 39.12 14.93 13.02
N TYR A 106 40.14 15.33 12.28
CA TYR A 106 41.49 14.78 12.36
C TYR A 106 42.55 15.87 12.35
N GLU A 107 43.73 15.53 12.86
CA GLU A 107 44.90 16.39 12.92
C GLU A 107 46.01 15.76 12.09
N ASN A 108 46.61 16.52 11.17
CA ASN A 108 47.75 16.04 10.40
C ASN A 108 48.99 15.97 11.32
N THR A 109 49.29 14.78 11.83
CA THR A 109 50.57 14.52 12.49
C THR A 109 51.62 14.23 11.42
N PRO A 110 52.74 14.97 11.37
CA PRO A 110 53.78 14.70 10.38
C PRO A 110 54.35 13.30 10.60
N SER A 111 54.28 12.46 9.58
CA SER A 111 54.89 11.13 9.56
C SER A 111 56.40 11.27 9.77
N THR A 112 56.92 10.59 10.79
CA THR A 112 58.36 10.54 11.10
C THR A 112 59.10 9.55 10.20
#